data_AF-A0A5Q0TDU8-F1
#
_entry.id   AF-A0A5Q0TDU8-F1
#
_cell.length_a   1.000
_cell.length_b   1.000
_cell.length_c   1.000
_cell.angle_alpha   90.00
_cell.angle_beta   90.00
_cell.angle_gamma   90.00
#
_symmetry.space_group_name_H-M   'P 1'
#
loop_
_entity.id
_entity.type
_entity.pdbx_description
1 polymer ?
#
loop_
_entity_poly.entity_id
_entity_poly.type
_entity_poly.pdbx_seq_one_letter_code
_entity_poly.pdbx_strand_id
1 'polypeptide(L)'
;MSQTNDGKIPNNLQLGDVLSSHTDSVLPDAQHLFVSLSDLICERIGYHPEIGLQLETLSVSDKAQLSAIVGEDTLSADVIDKHFVETLVKVINSAIQPSHQDIRICLSDTDSHRYSALLGGQIEDQEVNPAIGLRGVARFASNQHTHSFELECRVIKQLREKGLDIDIVVPFVRALSDAATIIDRLAVQGLPRGLNGLKVLFCCDAPASVLLADRLLQYFDGMVVNTNNLTQLTIGADQTSAALGSLFNPEHEAVVILIHQALKSAQQANKPCVVYCQKLAQYPKIRDVLLEHESLQVLAGL
;
A
#
# COMPACT_ATOMS: atom_id res chain seq x y z
N MET A 1 -35.40 -6.70 -19.88
CA MET A 1 -35.55 -7.47 -18.62
C MET A 1 -34.32 -7.18 -17.79
N SER A 2 -34.44 -6.25 -16.84
CA SER A 2 -33.37 -5.84 -15.94
C SER A 2 -33.19 -6.94 -14.89
N GLN A 3 -32.15 -7.76 -15.01
CA GLN A 3 -31.72 -8.59 -13.89
C GLN A 3 -31.15 -7.65 -12.83
N THR A 4 -31.86 -7.55 -11.72
CA THR A 4 -31.36 -7.00 -10.47
C THR A 4 -30.16 -7.84 -10.05
N ASN A 5 -28.96 -7.35 -10.32
CA ASN A 5 -27.70 -7.99 -9.92
C ASN A 5 -27.57 -7.79 -8.40
N ASP A 6 -27.77 -8.85 -7.64
CA ASP A 6 -28.09 -8.87 -6.21
C ASP A 6 -26.90 -8.49 -5.28
N GLY A 7 -25.97 -7.65 -5.74
CA GLY A 7 -24.79 -7.18 -5.00
C GLY A 7 -23.79 -8.27 -4.58
N LYS A 8 -24.08 -9.55 -4.80
CA LYS A 8 -23.23 -10.68 -4.40
C LYS A 8 -21.98 -10.74 -5.26
N ILE A 9 -20.83 -10.86 -4.61
CA ILE A 9 -19.56 -11.11 -5.29
C ILE A 9 -19.56 -12.58 -5.76
N PRO A 10 -19.23 -12.86 -7.03
CA PRO A 10 -19.17 -14.22 -7.55
C PRO A 10 -18.17 -15.11 -6.79
N ASN A 11 -18.53 -16.38 -6.56
CA ASN A 11 -17.73 -17.33 -5.78
C ASN A 11 -16.40 -17.76 -6.44
N ASN A 12 -16.21 -17.47 -7.73
CA ASN A 12 -15.00 -17.83 -8.47
C ASN A 12 -13.89 -16.77 -8.37
N LEU A 13 -14.16 -15.62 -7.74
CA LEU A 13 -13.11 -14.64 -7.42
C LEU A 13 -12.37 -15.08 -6.15
N GLN A 14 -11.04 -15.11 -6.22
CA GLN A 14 -10.17 -15.41 -5.08
C GLN A 14 -10.06 -14.17 -4.19
N LEU A 15 -11.04 -13.99 -3.29
CA LEU A 15 -11.06 -12.88 -2.35
C LEU A 15 -10.00 -13.07 -1.26
N GLY A 16 -9.29 -11.99 -0.92
CA GLY A 16 -8.35 -11.95 0.19
C GLY A 16 -8.67 -10.86 1.21
N ASP A 17 -8.09 -11.01 2.40
CA ASP A 17 -8.22 -10.07 3.50
C ASP A 17 -7.37 -8.83 3.24
N VAL A 18 -7.85 -7.69 3.76
CA VAL A 18 -7.14 -6.42 3.72
C VAL A 18 -6.98 -5.94 5.15
N LEU A 19 -5.77 -6.01 5.68
CA LEU A 19 -5.44 -5.34 6.92
C LEU A 19 -5.26 -3.85 6.64
N SER A 20 -6.33 -3.12 6.88
CA SER A 20 -6.44 -1.67 6.76
C SER A 20 -7.25 -1.12 7.94
N SER A 21 -7.36 0.19 7.98
CA SER A 21 -8.10 0.97 8.98
C SER A 21 -9.59 0.64 9.13
N HIS A 22 -10.24 0.29 8.03
CA HIS A 22 -11.71 0.27 7.93
C HIS A 22 -12.29 -1.12 7.73
N THR A 23 -11.45 -2.15 7.77
CA THR A 23 -11.87 -3.50 7.41
C THR A 23 -11.34 -4.52 8.41
N ASP A 24 -12.16 -4.83 9.42
CA ASP A 24 -12.02 -6.04 10.23
C ASP A 24 -12.77 -7.23 9.58
N SER A 25 -13.19 -7.09 8.30
CA SER A 25 -13.86 -8.18 7.58
C SER A 25 -12.85 -9.27 7.28
N VAL A 26 -12.72 -10.20 8.22
CA VAL A 26 -12.07 -11.48 8.00
C VAL A 26 -13.00 -12.33 7.16
N LEU A 27 -12.60 -12.61 5.93
CA LEU A 27 -13.24 -13.63 5.12
C LEU A 27 -12.85 -15.00 5.67
N PRO A 28 -13.81 -15.88 6.02
CA PRO A 28 -13.49 -17.26 6.40
C PRO A 28 -12.69 -17.93 5.27
N ASP A 29 -11.56 -18.54 5.63
CA ASP A 29 -10.68 -19.29 4.72
C ASP A 29 -10.00 -18.46 3.62
N ALA A 30 -9.89 -17.13 3.78
CA ALA A 30 -9.09 -16.31 2.88
C ALA A 30 -7.64 -16.82 2.80
N GLN A 31 -7.14 -16.98 1.57
CA GLN A 31 -5.77 -17.47 1.32
C GLN A 31 -4.75 -16.35 1.16
N HIS A 32 -5.19 -15.11 1.05
CA HIS A 32 -4.33 -13.96 0.80
C HIS A 32 -4.59 -12.89 1.84
N LEU A 33 -3.51 -12.25 2.29
CA LEU A 33 -3.55 -11.09 3.17
C LEU A 33 -2.79 -9.95 2.51
N PHE A 34 -3.42 -8.79 2.41
CA PHE A 34 -2.78 -7.55 1.98
C PHE A 34 -2.75 -6.55 3.12
N VAL A 35 -1.57 -6.01 3.38
CA VAL A 35 -1.32 -5.06 4.48
C VAL A 35 -0.96 -3.71 3.88
N SER A 36 -1.67 -2.67 4.29
CA SER A 36 -1.34 -1.27 3.98
C SER A 36 -0.51 -0.68 5.11
N LEU A 37 0.81 -0.48 4.93
CA LEU A 37 1.61 0.20 5.95
C LEU A 37 1.18 1.65 6.14
N SER A 38 0.69 2.32 5.09
CA SER A 38 0.12 3.67 5.19
C SER A 38 -0.95 3.79 6.25
N ASP A 39 -1.93 2.88 6.22
CA ASP A 39 -3.07 2.95 7.14
C ASP A 39 -2.64 2.53 8.55
N LEU A 40 -1.79 1.50 8.66
CA LEU A 40 -1.26 1.10 9.97
C LEU A 40 -0.40 2.19 10.62
N ILE A 41 0.42 2.91 9.85
CA ILE A 41 1.19 4.04 10.37
C ILE A 41 0.26 5.16 10.82
N CYS A 42 -0.72 5.53 10.00
CA CYS A 42 -1.62 6.63 10.35
C CYS A 42 -2.45 6.33 11.61
N GLU A 43 -2.84 5.08 11.83
CA GLU A 43 -3.85 4.76 12.85
C GLU A 43 -3.35 3.96 14.05
N ARG A 44 -2.32 3.12 13.87
CA ARG A 44 -1.75 2.31 14.95
C ARG A 44 -0.51 2.95 15.54
N ILE A 45 0.23 3.73 14.75
CA ILE A 45 1.40 4.49 15.22
C ILE A 45 0.99 5.91 15.60
N GLY A 46 0.29 6.64 14.73
CA GLY A 46 -0.26 7.96 15.04
C GLY A 46 0.76 9.09 15.17
N TYR A 47 2.03 8.85 14.85
CA TYR A 47 3.09 9.84 14.78
C TYR A 47 3.90 9.70 13.50
N HIS A 48 4.52 10.79 13.06
CA HIS A 48 5.38 10.81 11.87
C HIS A 48 6.57 9.86 12.04
N PRO A 49 6.90 8.99 11.07
CA PRO A 49 7.98 7.99 11.22
C PRO A 49 9.36 8.59 11.59
N GLU A 50 9.59 9.85 11.23
CA GLU A 50 10.87 10.56 11.48
C GLU A 50 10.83 11.46 12.72
N ILE A 51 9.77 11.37 13.53
CA ILE A 51 9.61 12.19 14.74
C ILE A 51 10.80 12.01 15.70
N GLY A 52 11.39 10.81 15.76
CA GLY A 52 12.57 10.51 16.57
C GLY A 52 13.80 11.36 16.22
N LEU A 53 13.94 11.76 14.96
CA LEU A 53 15.04 12.61 14.48
C LEU A 53 14.85 14.09 14.87
N GLN A 54 13.64 14.47 15.27
CA GLN A 54 13.28 15.85 15.59
C GLN A 54 12.86 16.02 17.05
N LEU A 55 13.22 15.09 17.93
CA LEU A 55 12.87 15.15 19.34
C LEU A 55 13.22 16.49 19.99
N GLU A 56 14.35 17.10 19.66
CA GLU A 56 14.76 18.38 20.27
C GLU A 56 13.84 19.55 19.91
N THR A 57 13.25 19.53 18.71
CA THR A 57 12.40 20.61 18.18
C THR A 57 10.92 20.47 18.58
N LEU A 58 10.51 19.29 19.08
CA LEU A 58 9.15 19.06 19.55
C LEU A 58 8.78 19.93 20.75
N SER A 59 7.53 20.38 20.80
CA SER A 59 6.98 21.08 21.95
C SER A 59 6.91 20.16 23.18
N VAL A 60 6.82 20.76 24.38
CA VAL A 60 6.65 19.98 25.63
C VAL A 60 5.38 19.13 25.58
N SER A 61 4.31 19.64 24.97
CA SER A 61 3.04 18.91 24.80
C SER A 61 3.20 17.72 23.87
N ASP A 62 3.87 17.90 22.74
CA ASP A 62 4.07 16.81 21.76
C ASP A 62 4.96 15.71 22.33
N LYS A 63 6.01 16.08 23.10
CA LYS A 63 6.85 15.11 23.82
C LYS A 63 6.05 14.30 24.82
N ALA A 64 5.18 14.95 25.60
CA ALA A 64 4.32 14.25 26.56
C ALA A 64 3.34 13.30 25.86
N GLN A 65 2.74 13.72 24.75
CA GLN A 65 1.88 12.86 23.94
C GLN A 65 2.66 11.68 23.33
N LEU A 66 3.85 11.92 22.79
CA LEU A 66 4.70 10.88 22.23
C LEU A 66 5.13 9.87 23.30
N SER A 67 5.55 10.32 24.48
CA SER A 67 5.85 9.45 25.63
C SER A 67 4.66 8.59 26.03
N ALA A 68 3.44 9.16 26.05
CA ALA A 68 2.23 8.41 26.36
C ALA A 68 1.90 7.34 25.29
N ILE A 69 2.12 7.64 24.01
CA ILE A 69 1.93 6.66 22.92
C ILE A 69 2.97 5.55 23.00
N VAL A 70 4.25 5.92 23.13
CA VAL A 70 5.39 4.99 23.17
C VAL A 70 5.40 4.15 24.44
N GLY A 71 4.83 4.68 25.53
CA GLY A 71 4.80 4.04 26.85
C GLY A 71 6.13 4.17 27.62
N GLU A 72 6.95 5.16 27.29
CA GLU A 72 8.28 5.38 27.88
C GLU A 72 8.47 6.84 28.30
N ASP A 73 8.98 7.04 29.52
CA ASP A 73 9.24 8.38 30.06
C ASP A 73 10.46 9.05 29.43
N THR A 74 11.46 8.26 29.04
CA THR A 74 12.70 8.75 28.41
C THR A 74 12.70 8.41 26.93
N LEU A 75 12.43 9.42 26.09
CA LEU A 75 12.42 9.28 24.64
C LEU A 75 13.82 9.39 24.04
N SER A 76 14.12 8.52 23.09
CA SER A 76 15.24 8.62 22.15
C SER A 76 14.78 8.14 20.78
N ALA A 77 15.54 8.47 19.73
CA ALA A 77 15.25 7.97 18.38
C ALA A 77 15.17 6.44 18.36
N ASP A 78 16.10 5.74 19.02
CA ASP A 78 16.11 4.28 19.10
C ASP A 78 14.88 3.70 19.81
N VAL A 79 14.41 4.34 20.88
CA VAL A 79 13.21 3.90 21.62
C VAL A 79 11.96 4.05 20.74
N ILE A 80 11.85 5.17 20.02
CA ILE A 80 10.73 5.45 19.12
C ILE A 80 10.74 4.49 17.93
N ASP A 81 11.89 4.32 17.29
CA ASP A 81 12.10 3.40 16.19
C ASP A 81 11.73 1.97 16.58
N LYS A 82 12.16 1.53 17.77
CA LYS A 82 11.82 0.22 18.31
C LYS A 82 10.31 0.09 18.51
N HIS A 83 9.67 1.07 19.13
CA HIS A 83 8.21 1.07 19.30
C HIS A 83 7.49 1.00 17.96
N PHE A 84 7.90 1.80 16.97
CA PHE A 84 7.33 1.81 15.62
C PHE A 84 7.36 0.41 15.01
N VAL A 85 8.55 -0.20 14.99
CA VAL A 85 8.75 -1.51 14.36
C VAL A 85 8.00 -2.61 15.12
N GLU A 86 8.16 -2.68 16.45
CA GLU A 86 7.53 -3.72 17.27
C GLU A 86 6.00 -3.64 17.23
N THR A 87 5.43 -2.43 17.21
CA THR A 87 3.98 -2.23 17.12
C THR A 87 3.43 -2.74 15.78
N LEU A 88 4.04 -2.36 14.65
CA LEU A 88 3.60 -2.83 13.34
C LEU A 88 3.80 -4.34 13.17
N VAL A 89 4.95 -4.87 13.59
CA VAL A 89 5.20 -6.33 13.56
C VAL A 89 4.14 -7.08 14.38
N LYS A 90 3.80 -6.59 15.58
CA LYS A 90 2.79 -7.21 16.44
C LYS A 90 1.41 -7.20 15.78
N VAL A 91 0.98 -6.05 15.25
CA VAL A 91 -0.33 -5.89 14.60
C VAL A 91 -0.43 -6.80 13.37
N ILE A 92 0.58 -6.77 12.49
CA ILE A 92 0.60 -7.60 11.27
C ILE A 92 0.61 -9.09 11.62
N ASN A 93 1.48 -9.51 12.54
CA ASN A 93 1.57 -10.91 12.96
C ASN A 93 0.26 -11.41 13.59
N SER A 94 -0.50 -10.54 14.27
CA SER A 94 -1.79 -10.92 14.86
C SER A 94 -2.92 -11.06 13.85
N ALA A 95 -2.80 -10.43 12.68
CA ALA A 95 -3.80 -10.51 11.61
C ALA A 95 -3.61 -11.73 10.69
N ILE A 96 -2.41 -12.33 10.70
CA ILE A 96 -2.11 -13.52 9.89
C ILE A 96 -2.84 -14.74 10.43
N GLN A 97 -3.55 -15.43 9.55
CA GLN A 97 -4.30 -16.65 9.83
C GLN A 97 -3.62 -17.87 9.22
N PRO A 98 -3.85 -19.08 9.75
CA PRO A 98 -3.29 -20.31 9.19
C PRO A 98 -3.68 -20.58 7.73
N SER A 99 -4.79 -20.01 7.26
CA SER A 99 -5.23 -20.12 5.87
C SER A 99 -4.45 -19.22 4.91
N HIS A 100 -3.80 -18.15 5.40
CA HIS A 100 -3.05 -17.22 4.56
C HIS A 100 -1.79 -17.91 4.03
N GLN A 101 -1.70 -17.97 2.70
CA GLN A 101 -0.57 -18.49 1.95
C GLN A 101 0.25 -17.38 1.30
N ASP A 102 -0.41 -16.32 0.82
CA ASP A 102 0.26 -15.15 0.27
C ASP A 102 0.05 -13.94 1.18
N ILE A 103 1.12 -13.47 1.83
CA ILE A 103 1.09 -12.26 2.66
C ILE A 103 1.86 -11.17 1.95
N ARG A 104 1.16 -10.09 1.60
CA ARG A 104 1.72 -8.96 0.86
C ARG A 104 1.69 -7.71 1.71
N ILE A 105 2.85 -7.08 1.90
CA ILE A 105 2.96 -5.82 2.62
C ILE A 105 3.25 -4.72 1.63
N CYS A 106 2.29 -3.80 1.48
CA CYS A 106 2.46 -2.58 0.72
C CYS A 106 3.17 -1.55 1.58
N LEU A 107 4.33 -1.10 1.09
CA LEU A 107 5.05 0.03 1.69
C LEU A 107 4.14 1.26 1.70
N SER A 108 4.48 2.24 2.54
CA SER A 108 3.66 3.43 2.71
C SER A 108 3.56 4.21 1.41
N ASP A 109 2.33 4.35 0.92
CA ASP A 109 1.97 5.26 -0.15
C ASP A 109 1.59 6.64 0.38
N THR A 110 1.64 6.91 1.69
CA THR A 110 1.08 8.11 2.32
C THR A 110 1.67 9.41 1.74
N ASP A 111 0.80 10.38 1.44
CA ASP A 111 1.23 11.71 0.99
C ASP A 111 1.57 12.65 2.16
N SER A 112 2.25 13.75 1.81
CA SER A 112 2.67 14.78 2.76
C SER A 112 1.50 15.37 3.57
N HIS A 113 0.30 15.48 2.98
CA HIS A 113 -0.88 15.97 3.71
C HIS A 113 -1.29 15.04 4.84
N ARG A 114 -1.45 13.73 4.55
CA ARG A 114 -1.79 12.74 5.57
C ARG A 114 -0.71 12.65 6.64
N TYR A 115 0.57 12.68 6.26
CA TYR A 115 1.66 12.69 7.24
C TYR A 115 1.70 13.96 8.08
N SER A 116 1.37 15.13 7.50
CA SER A 116 1.32 16.41 8.22
C SER A 116 0.25 16.44 9.33
N ALA A 117 -0.75 15.56 9.24
CA ALA A 117 -1.80 15.42 10.23
C ALA A 117 -1.40 14.53 11.43
N LEU A 118 -0.27 13.82 11.37
CA LEU A 118 0.22 13.01 12.48
C LEU A 118 0.91 13.87 13.55
N LEU A 119 1.09 13.32 14.75
CA LEU A 119 1.99 13.91 15.73
C LEU A 119 3.40 14.04 15.13
N GLY A 120 4.01 15.23 15.21
CA GLY A 120 5.28 15.50 14.54
C GLY A 120 5.17 15.75 13.03
N GLY A 121 3.96 15.90 12.48
CA GLY A 121 3.72 16.09 11.05
C GLY A 121 4.26 17.40 10.47
N GLN A 122 4.65 18.37 11.29
CA GLN A 122 5.32 19.61 10.85
C GLN A 122 6.67 19.39 10.14
N ILE A 123 7.18 18.15 10.13
CA ILE A 123 8.34 17.71 9.36
C ILE A 123 8.05 17.78 7.85
N GLU A 124 6.79 17.62 7.45
CA GLU A 124 6.38 17.63 6.05
C GLU A 124 6.42 19.02 5.44
N ASP A 125 7.04 19.11 4.27
CA ASP A 125 6.92 20.31 3.44
C ASP A 125 5.48 20.50 2.95
N GLN A 126 5.04 21.75 2.88
CA GLN A 126 3.72 22.07 2.37
C GLN A 126 3.69 21.95 0.84
N GLU A 127 3.06 20.90 0.34
CA GLU A 127 2.83 20.72 -1.09
C GLU A 127 1.45 21.28 -1.50
N VAL A 128 1.39 21.95 -2.65
CA VAL A 128 0.11 22.46 -3.19
C VAL A 128 -0.82 21.32 -3.59
N ASN A 129 -0.26 20.20 -4.10
CA ASN A 129 -1.03 19.03 -4.53
C ASN A 129 -0.41 17.72 -3.98
N PRO A 130 -0.60 17.41 -2.69
CA PRO A 130 0.00 16.27 -2.01
C PRO A 130 -0.29 14.91 -2.68
N ALA A 131 -1.48 14.74 -3.25
CA ALA A 131 -1.87 13.51 -3.95
C ALA A 131 -0.94 13.13 -5.12
N ILE A 132 -0.31 14.13 -5.78
CA ILE A 132 0.67 13.95 -6.86
C ILE A 132 2.08 14.38 -6.45
N GLY A 133 2.31 14.55 -5.15
CA GLY A 133 3.55 15.04 -4.56
C GLY A 133 4.58 13.95 -4.24
N LEU A 134 5.37 14.23 -3.20
CA LEU A 134 6.46 13.40 -2.68
C LEU A 134 5.94 12.18 -1.89
N ARG A 135 5.63 11.10 -2.61
CA ARG A 135 5.15 9.82 -2.06
C ARG A 135 5.68 8.60 -2.86
N GLY A 136 5.55 7.41 -2.27
CA GLY A 136 6.03 6.15 -2.84
C GLY A 136 7.52 6.19 -3.19
N VAL A 137 7.91 5.66 -4.37
CA VAL A 137 9.34 5.54 -4.72
C VAL A 137 10.09 6.87 -4.68
N ALA A 138 9.47 7.97 -5.12
CA ALA A 138 10.11 9.28 -5.06
C ALA A 138 10.49 9.68 -3.62
N ARG A 139 9.63 9.33 -2.65
CA ARG A 139 9.89 9.55 -1.23
C ARG A 139 10.96 8.60 -0.69
N PHE A 140 10.87 7.30 -0.98
CA PHE A 140 11.85 6.30 -0.56
C PHE A 140 13.26 6.57 -1.12
N ALA A 141 13.34 7.16 -2.30
CA ALA A 141 14.59 7.53 -2.94
C ALA A 141 15.19 8.84 -2.40
N SER A 142 14.39 9.67 -1.72
CA SER A 142 14.82 10.97 -1.20
C SER A 142 15.76 10.82 -0.01
N ASN A 143 16.77 11.68 0.07
CA ASN A 143 17.70 11.70 1.20
C ASN A 143 17.02 12.14 2.50
N GLN A 144 16.00 13.00 2.40
CA GLN A 144 15.26 13.52 3.54
C GLN A 144 14.43 12.43 4.22
N HIS A 145 13.82 11.52 3.44
CA HIS A 145 12.90 10.51 3.98
C HIS A 145 13.46 9.09 4.00
N THR A 146 14.79 8.94 3.95
CA THR A 146 15.43 7.62 3.96
C THR A 146 15.12 6.87 5.26
N HIS A 147 15.09 7.55 6.41
CA HIS A 147 14.83 6.92 7.72
C HIS A 147 13.47 6.24 7.79
N SER A 148 12.42 6.89 7.26
CA SER A 148 11.08 6.29 7.16
C SER A 148 11.07 4.98 6.38
N PHE A 149 11.76 4.93 5.23
CA PHE A 149 11.85 3.74 4.41
C PHE A 149 12.62 2.61 5.12
N GLU A 150 13.65 2.95 5.89
CA GLU A 150 14.43 1.99 6.69
C GLU A 150 13.60 1.37 7.82
N LEU A 151 12.74 2.15 8.46
CA LEU A 151 11.77 1.66 9.46
C LEU A 151 10.82 0.62 8.85
N GLU A 152 10.23 0.90 7.69
CA GLU A 152 9.34 -0.05 7.00
C GLU A 152 10.08 -1.33 6.58
N CYS A 153 11.32 -1.20 6.09
CA CYS A 153 12.17 -2.35 5.78
C CYS A 153 12.49 -3.18 7.04
N ARG A 154 12.69 -2.54 8.20
CA ARG A 154 12.90 -3.23 9.48
C ARG A 154 11.67 -4.05 9.90
N VAL A 155 10.46 -3.53 9.69
CA VAL A 155 9.21 -4.27 9.94
C VAL A 155 9.17 -5.56 9.11
N ILE A 156 9.43 -5.45 7.80
CA ILE A 156 9.43 -6.61 6.90
C ILE A 156 10.50 -7.63 7.29
N LYS A 157 11.72 -7.18 7.60
CA LYS A 157 12.81 -8.07 8.05
C LYS A 157 12.44 -8.83 9.32
N GLN A 158 11.91 -8.15 10.35
CA GLN A 158 11.51 -8.81 11.60
C GLN A 158 10.37 -9.82 11.41
N LEU A 159 9.42 -9.55 10.51
CA LEU A 159 8.38 -10.52 10.17
C LEU A 159 8.97 -11.76 9.46
N ARG A 160 9.90 -11.56 8.53
CA ARG A 160 10.58 -12.66 7.83
C ARG A 160 11.49 -13.48 8.76
N GLU A 161 12.15 -12.85 9.74
CA GLU A 161 12.93 -13.53 10.78
C GLU A 161 12.07 -14.45 11.67
N LYS A 162 10.76 -14.18 11.79
CA LYS A 162 9.79 -15.07 12.44
C LYS A 162 9.36 -16.25 11.56
N GLY A 163 9.90 -16.39 10.35
CA GLY A 163 9.61 -17.46 9.41
C GLY A 163 8.40 -17.19 8.51
N LEU A 164 7.91 -15.96 8.46
CA LEU A 164 6.81 -15.57 7.56
C LEU A 164 7.34 -15.33 6.14
N ASP A 165 6.64 -15.88 5.14
CA ASP A 165 6.92 -15.55 3.74
C ASP A 165 6.14 -14.29 3.36
N ILE A 166 6.87 -13.20 3.15
CA ILE A 166 6.33 -11.86 2.91
C ILE A 166 6.77 -11.38 1.55
N ASP A 167 5.80 -11.02 0.72
CA ASP A 167 5.99 -10.29 -0.53
C ASP A 167 5.91 -8.77 -0.26
N ILE A 168 6.77 -7.99 -0.92
CA ILE A 168 6.75 -6.52 -0.83
C ILE A 168 5.95 -5.95 -1.98
N VAL A 169 5.06 -4.99 -1.72
CA VAL A 169 4.38 -4.20 -2.76
C VAL A 169 4.89 -2.76 -2.69
N VAL A 170 5.43 -2.29 -3.80
CA VAL A 170 5.96 -0.93 -3.92
C VAL A 170 4.91 0.01 -4.54
N PRO A 171 4.43 1.02 -3.81
CA PRO A 171 3.46 1.99 -4.33
C PRO A 171 4.10 3.08 -5.21
N PHE A 172 3.28 3.68 -6.08
CA PHE A 172 3.61 4.82 -6.95
C PHE A 172 4.92 4.66 -7.75
N VAL A 173 5.08 3.53 -8.44
CA VAL A 173 6.17 3.35 -9.42
C VAL A 173 5.76 4.03 -10.73
N ARG A 174 6.29 5.23 -11.02
CA ARG A 174 5.84 6.07 -12.15
C ARG A 174 6.70 5.89 -13.40
N ALA A 175 7.95 5.44 -13.23
CA ALA A 175 8.91 5.28 -14.31
C ALA A 175 9.80 4.04 -14.15
N LEU A 176 10.50 3.65 -15.23
CA LEU A 176 11.50 2.58 -15.16
C LEU A 176 12.68 2.93 -14.25
N SER A 177 13.03 4.22 -14.14
CA SER A 177 14.03 4.69 -13.19
C SER A 177 13.61 4.47 -11.75
N ASP A 178 12.31 4.61 -11.44
CA ASP A 178 11.78 4.32 -10.10
C ASP A 178 11.95 2.83 -9.79
N ALA A 179 11.64 1.97 -10.77
CA ALA A 179 11.79 0.52 -10.63
C ALA A 179 13.23 0.10 -10.33
N ALA A 180 14.21 0.61 -11.09
CA ALA A 180 15.62 0.36 -10.80
C ALA A 180 16.01 0.89 -9.41
N THR A 181 15.63 2.13 -9.10
CA THR A 181 15.95 2.78 -7.83
C THR A 181 15.43 2.00 -6.63
N ILE A 182 14.17 1.59 -6.63
CA ILE A 182 13.59 0.91 -5.47
C ILE A 182 14.17 -0.49 -5.28
N ILE A 183 14.47 -1.22 -6.36
CA ILE A 183 15.12 -2.54 -6.27
C ILE A 183 16.49 -2.41 -5.62
N ASP A 184 17.29 -1.41 -6.03
CA ASP A 184 18.60 -1.15 -5.43
C ASP A 184 18.48 -0.74 -3.96
N ARG A 185 17.53 0.14 -3.63
CA ARG A 185 17.28 0.59 -2.25
C ARG A 185 16.86 -0.56 -1.34
N LEU A 186 15.96 -1.44 -1.79
CA LEU A 186 15.58 -2.65 -1.07
C LEU A 186 16.78 -3.57 -0.85
N ALA A 187 17.63 -3.76 -1.87
CA ALA A 187 18.85 -4.55 -1.74
C ALA A 187 19.82 -3.98 -0.69
N VAL A 188 20.03 -2.66 -0.67
CA VAL A 188 20.83 -1.97 0.37
C VAL A 188 20.27 -2.20 1.77
N GLN A 189 18.94 -2.27 1.91
CA GLN A 189 18.29 -2.57 3.19
C GLN A 189 18.30 -4.05 3.58
N GLY A 190 18.93 -4.92 2.78
CA GLY A 190 19.00 -6.36 3.01
C GLY A 190 17.77 -7.13 2.52
N LEU A 191 16.98 -6.54 1.62
CA LEU A 191 15.79 -7.12 1.01
C LEU A 191 15.93 -7.26 -0.53
N PRO A 192 17.01 -7.85 -1.07
CA PRO A 192 17.15 -8.01 -2.52
C PRO A 192 16.12 -9.00 -3.07
N ARG A 193 15.45 -8.60 -4.15
CA ARG A 193 14.48 -9.44 -4.88
C ARG A 193 15.09 -10.80 -5.23
N GLY A 194 14.34 -11.88 -4.99
CA GLY A 194 14.70 -13.27 -5.24
C GLY A 194 15.52 -13.95 -4.13
N LEU A 195 16.17 -13.18 -3.24
CA LEU A 195 16.92 -13.77 -2.14
C LEU A 195 15.95 -14.35 -1.10
N ASN A 196 16.20 -15.59 -0.68
CA ASN A 196 15.35 -16.31 0.28
C ASN A 196 13.86 -16.30 -0.13
N GLY A 197 13.58 -16.37 -1.44
CA GLY A 197 12.22 -16.38 -1.98
C GLY A 197 11.49 -15.04 -1.95
N LEU A 198 12.13 -13.94 -1.53
CA LEU A 198 11.50 -12.61 -1.49
C LEU A 198 11.02 -12.17 -2.87
N LYS A 199 9.70 -11.98 -3.04
CA LYS A 199 9.13 -11.37 -4.24
C LYS A 199 8.87 -9.89 -4.00
N VAL A 200 8.99 -9.11 -5.06
CA VAL A 200 8.67 -7.68 -5.06
C VAL A 200 7.69 -7.38 -6.18
N LEU A 201 6.52 -6.88 -5.83
CA LEU A 201 5.49 -6.42 -6.76
C LEU A 201 5.49 -4.88 -6.79
N PHE A 202 4.96 -4.30 -7.85
CA PHE A 202 4.67 -2.87 -7.90
C PHE A 202 3.17 -2.60 -7.93
N CYS A 203 2.77 -1.44 -7.45
CA CYS A 203 1.39 -1.01 -7.52
C CYS A 203 1.17 -0.07 -8.74
N CYS A 204 0.11 -0.36 -9.50
CA CYS A 204 -0.42 0.44 -10.57
C CYS A 204 -1.32 1.56 -10.01
N ASP A 205 -0.71 2.50 -9.28
CA ASP A 205 -1.42 3.65 -8.69
C ASP A 205 -1.69 4.77 -9.69
N ALA A 206 -0.92 4.85 -10.78
CA ALA A 206 -1.02 5.90 -11.79
C ALA A 206 -1.20 5.32 -13.21
N PRO A 207 -1.76 6.09 -14.16
CA PRO A 207 -1.83 5.66 -15.56
C PRO A 207 -0.46 5.28 -16.13
N ALA A 208 0.60 6.01 -15.75
CA ALA A 208 1.97 5.73 -16.19
C ALA A 208 2.43 4.30 -15.86
N SER A 209 2.15 3.80 -14.65
CA SER A 209 2.47 2.42 -14.26
C SER A 209 1.75 1.38 -15.12
N VAL A 210 0.49 1.62 -15.47
CA VAL A 210 -0.28 0.71 -16.33
C VAL A 210 0.27 0.71 -17.76
N LEU A 211 0.55 1.90 -18.31
CA LEU A 211 1.07 2.06 -19.66
C LEU A 211 2.47 1.46 -19.82
N LEU A 212 3.24 1.37 -18.74
CA LEU A 212 4.59 0.80 -18.70
C LEU A 212 4.64 -0.61 -18.08
N ALA A 213 3.48 -1.23 -17.81
CA ALA A 213 3.41 -2.45 -17.02
C ALA A 213 4.24 -3.60 -17.62
N ASP A 214 4.22 -3.78 -18.94
CA ASP A 214 5.02 -4.78 -19.67
C ASP A 214 6.53 -4.67 -19.39
N ARG A 215 7.03 -3.42 -19.29
CA ARG A 215 8.44 -3.13 -19.00
C ARG A 215 8.74 -3.16 -17.51
N LEU A 216 7.86 -2.61 -16.69
CA LEU A 216 7.99 -2.63 -15.23
C LEU A 216 8.01 -4.06 -14.69
N LEU A 217 7.19 -4.95 -15.26
CA LEU A 217 7.19 -6.36 -14.92
C LEU A 217 8.53 -7.06 -15.18
N GLN A 218 9.51 -6.46 -15.87
CA GLN A 218 10.86 -7.03 -15.93
C GLN A 218 11.60 -6.87 -14.59
N TYR A 219 11.32 -5.79 -13.86
CA TYR A 219 11.90 -5.44 -12.56
C TYR A 219 11.19 -6.06 -11.36
N PHE A 220 9.93 -6.47 -11.53
CA PHE A 220 9.06 -6.96 -10.45
C PHE A 220 8.55 -8.38 -10.72
N ASP A 221 8.12 -9.08 -9.67
CA ASP A 221 7.56 -10.44 -9.73
C ASP A 221 6.07 -10.46 -10.01
N GLY A 222 5.40 -9.31 -9.97
CA GLY A 222 3.97 -9.15 -10.23
C GLY A 222 3.54 -7.71 -10.03
N MET A 223 2.24 -7.48 -10.03
CA MET A 223 1.69 -6.15 -9.77
C MET A 223 0.39 -6.18 -8.97
N VAL A 224 0.06 -5.02 -8.40
CA VAL A 224 -1.21 -4.75 -7.73
C VAL A 224 -1.88 -3.58 -8.43
N VAL A 225 -3.14 -3.69 -8.80
CA VAL A 225 -3.93 -2.57 -9.33
C VAL A 225 -4.74 -1.98 -8.19
N ASN A 226 -4.34 -0.80 -7.70
CA ASN A 226 -5.10 -0.05 -6.70
C ASN A 226 -6.12 0.84 -7.41
N THR A 227 -7.39 0.40 -7.40
CA THR A 227 -8.44 1.08 -8.18
C THR A 227 -8.71 2.49 -7.68
N ASN A 228 -8.50 2.79 -6.40
CA ASN A 228 -8.76 4.12 -5.86
C ASN A 228 -7.79 5.16 -6.41
N ASN A 229 -6.48 4.93 -6.25
CA ASN A 229 -5.43 5.81 -6.76
C ASN A 229 -5.50 5.90 -8.30
N LEU A 230 -5.68 4.76 -8.97
CA LEU A 230 -5.78 4.72 -10.43
C LEU A 230 -6.99 5.53 -10.92
N THR A 231 -8.14 5.44 -10.25
CA THR A 231 -9.33 6.24 -10.59
C THR A 231 -9.06 7.73 -10.44
N GLN A 232 -8.58 8.14 -9.27
CA GLN A 232 -8.28 9.54 -8.97
C GLN A 232 -7.35 10.16 -10.01
N LEU A 233 -6.26 9.48 -10.36
CA LEU A 233 -5.26 10.00 -11.29
C LEU A 233 -5.64 9.86 -12.77
N THR A 234 -6.51 8.91 -13.11
CA THR A 234 -7.02 8.78 -14.49
C THR A 234 -8.06 9.84 -14.80
N ILE A 235 -8.94 10.14 -13.84
CA ILE A 235 -10.03 11.10 -14.01
C ILE A 235 -9.61 12.52 -13.64
N GLY A 236 -8.53 12.67 -12.87
CA GLY A 236 -8.11 13.98 -12.35
C GLY A 236 -9.08 14.49 -11.28
N ALA A 237 -9.66 13.59 -10.49
CA ALA A 237 -10.63 13.91 -9.46
C ALA A 237 -10.12 13.47 -8.09
N ASP A 238 -9.85 14.44 -7.22
CA ASP A 238 -9.49 14.17 -5.83
C ASP A 238 -10.69 13.57 -5.08
N GLN A 239 -10.53 12.35 -4.56
CA GLN A 239 -11.58 11.64 -3.83
C GLN A 239 -12.01 12.37 -2.54
N THR A 240 -11.15 13.22 -1.98
CA THR A 240 -11.44 14.03 -0.78
C THR A 240 -12.23 15.30 -1.10
N SER A 241 -12.29 15.69 -2.38
CA SER A 241 -13.05 16.86 -2.81
C SER A 241 -14.53 16.53 -2.92
N ALA A 242 -15.32 17.01 -1.95
CA ALA A 242 -16.77 16.88 -1.95
C ALA A 242 -17.43 17.39 -3.26
N ALA A 243 -16.84 18.42 -3.88
CA ALA A 243 -17.33 18.99 -5.14
C ALA A 243 -17.10 18.08 -6.35
N LEU A 244 -16.11 17.18 -6.29
CA LEU A 244 -15.77 16.25 -7.37
C LEU A 244 -16.22 14.82 -7.07
N GLY A 245 -16.89 14.57 -5.94
CA GLY A 245 -17.30 13.22 -5.53
C GLY A 245 -18.14 12.49 -6.57
N SER A 246 -18.96 13.20 -7.36
CA SER A 246 -19.74 12.60 -8.46
C SER A 246 -18.90 12.18 -9.67
N LEU A 247 -17.69 12.72 -9.83
CA LEU A 247 -16.75 12.34 -10.90
C LEU A 247 -15.93 11.11 -10.52
N PHE A 248 -15.73 10.87 -9.23
CA PHE A 248 -14.98 9.71 -8.76
C PHE A 248 -15.82 8.45 -8.95
N ASN A 249 -15.50 7.70 -10.01
CA ASN A 249 -16.15 6.43 -10.31
C ASN A 249 -15.11 5.42 -10.82
N PRO A 250 -14.79 4.37 -10.05
CA PRO A 250 -13.92 3.29 -10.50
C PRO A 250 -14.39 2.56 -11.77
N GLU A 251 -15.68 2.65 -12.11
CA GLU A 251 -16.25 2.10 -13.35
C GLU A 251 -16.19 3.05 -14.54
N HIS A 252 -15.50 4.19 -14.41
CA HIS A 252 -15.29 5.07 -15.54
C HIS A 252 -14.57 4.32 -16.67
N GLU A 253 -14.98 4.56 -17.92
CA GLU A 253 -14.50 3.81 -19.09
C GLU A 253 -12.97 3.82 -19.21
N ALA A 254 -12.35 5.00 -19.04
CA ALA A 254 -10.88 5.12 -19.03
C ALA A 254 -10.20 4.27 -17.94
N VAL A 255 -10.81 4.16 -16.75
CA VAL A 255 -10.26 3.35 -15.64
C VAL A 255 -10.39 1.87 -15.95
N VAL A 256 -11.55 1.44 -16.44
CA VAL A 256 -11.79 0.04 -16.85
C VAL A 256 -10.83 -0.39 -17.96
N ILE A 257 -10.57 0.47 -18.95
CA ILE A 257 -9.57 0.23 -20.00
C ILE A 257 -8.18 0.01 -19.40
N LEU A 258 -7.78 0.85 -18.43
CA LEU A 258 -6.48 0.71 -17.77
C LEU A 258 -6.40 -0.56 -16.91
N ILE A 259 -7.48 -0.95 -16.22
CA ILE A 259 -7.54 -2.23 -15.50
C ILE A 259 -7.32 -3.38 -16.48
N HIS A 260 -8.09 -3.47 -17.57
CA HIS A 260 -7.89 -4.51 -18.59
C HIS A 260 -6.45 -4.54 -19.14
N GLN A 261 -5.88 -3.37 -19.42
CA GLN A 261 -4.51 -3.28 -19.94
C GLN A 261 -3.48 -3.81 -18.93
N ALA A 262 -3.64 -3.50 -17.64
CA ALA A 262 -2.78 -4.05 -16.58
C ALA A 262 -2.92 -5.59 -16.51
N LEU A 263 -4.15 -6.10 -16.44
CA LEU A 263 -4.43 -7.55 -16.39
C LEU A 263 -3.80 -8.29 -17.56
N LYS A 264 -3.98 -7.77 -18.77
CA LYS A 264 -3.37 -8.33 -19.99
C LYS A 264 -1.85 -8.33 -19.92
N SER A 265 -1.23 -7.26 -19.41
CA SER A 265 0.23 -7.16 -19.29
C SER A 265 0.80 -8.21 -18.34
N ALA A 266 0.14 -8.44 -17.19
CA ALA A 266 0.50 -9.51 -16.26
C ALA A 266 0.39 -10.90 -16.89
N GLN A 267 -0.73 -11.17 -17.57
CA GLN A 267 -0.96 -12.43 -18.24
C GLN A 267 0.12 -12.71 -19.30
N GLN A 268 0.45 -11.71 -20.12
CA GLN A 268 1.51 -11.83 -21.13
C GLN A 268 2.90 -12.06 -20.51
N ALA A 269 3.17 -11.48 -19.35
CA ALA A 269 4.40 -11.68 -18.61
C ALA A 269 4.43 -12.99 -17.79
N ASN A 270 3.32 -13.74 -17.73
CA ASN A 270 3.10 -14.87 -16.83
C ASN A 270 3.41 -14.53 -15.36
N LYS A 271 2.94 -13.36 -14.90
CA LYS A 271 3.15 -12.87 -13.54
C LYS A 271 1.83 -12.59 -12.82
N PRO A 272 1.76 -12.79 -11.49
CA PRO A 272 0.57 -12.49 -10.72
C PRO A 272 0.17 -11.03 -10.85
N CYS A 273 -1.13 -10.82 -10.99
CA CYS A 273 -1.76 -9.52 -10.84
C CYS A 273 -2.81 -9.63 -9.75
N VAL A 274 -2.80 -8.66 -8.86
CA VAL A 274 -3.79 -8.54 -7.78
C VAL A 274 -4.59 -7.28 -8.02
N VAL A 275 -5.92 -7.32 -7.88
CA VAL A 275 -6.73 -6.09 -7.96
C VAL A 275 -7.21 -5.74 -6.57
N TYR A 276 -6.77 -4.59 -6.06
CA TYR A 276 -7.24 -4.00 -4.82
C TYR A 276 -8.38 -3.03 -5.12
N CYS A 277 -9.61 -3.42 -4.76
CA CYS A 277 -10.80 -2.61 -4.97
C CYS A 277 -11.65 -2.55 -3.70
N GLN A 278 -11.78 -1.37 -3.13
CA GLN A 278 -12.73 -1.15 -2.03
C GLN A 278 -14.17 -1.19 -2.57
N LYS A 279 -15.10 -1.73 -1.79
CA LYS A 279 -16.53 -1.79 -2.12
C LYS A 279 -16.81 -2.48 -3.45
N LEU A 280 -16.07 -3.55 -3.80
CA LEU A 280 -16.18 -4.26 -5.08
C LEU A 280 -17.62 -4.68 -5.42
N ALA A 281 -18.43 -5.01 -4.42
CA ALA A 281 -19.85 -5.35 -4.58
C ALA A 281 -20.67 -4.26 -5.32
N GLN A 282 -20.25 -2.99 -5.22
CA GLN A 282 -20.92 -1.84 -5.82
C GLN A 282 -20.54 -1.61 -7.30
N TYR A 283 -19.53 -2.30 -7.81
CA TYR A 283 -18.95 -2.07 -9.13
C TYR A 283 -19.11 -3.30 -10.05
N PRO A 284 -20.31 -3.56 -10.61
CA PRO A 284 -20.56 -4.65 -11.56
C PRO A 284 -19.59 -4.70 -12.74
N LYS A 285 -19.24 -3.58 -13.37
CA LYS A 285 -18.32 -3.57 -14.52
C LYS A 285 -16.94 -4.06 -14.13
N ILE A 286 -16.44 -3.62 -12.97
CA ILE A 286 -15.14 -4.13 -12.47
C ILE A 286 -15.26 -5.63 -12.22
N ARG A 287 -16.34 -6.10 -11.57
CA ARG A 287 -16.53 -7.55 -11.36
C ARG A 287 -16.53 -8.32 -12.68
N ASP A 288 -17.25 -7.85 -13.70
CA ASP A 288 -17.32 -8.49 -15.01
C ASP A 288 -15.93 -8.60 -15.64
N VAL A 289 -15.12 -7.53 -15.58
CA VAL A 289 -13.73 -7.53 -16.05
C VAL A 289 -12.90 -8.57 -15.31
N LEU A 290 -13.01 -8.67 -13.98
CA LEU A 290 -12.24 -9.62 -13.18
C LEU A 290 -12.64 -11.08 -13.47
N LEU A 291 -13.92 -11.33 -13.76
CA LEU A 291 -14.43 -12.65 -14.10
C LEU A 291 -13.91 -13.19 -15.43
N GLU A 292 -13.49 -12.32 -16.35
CA GLU A 292 -12.84 -12.72 -17.61
C GLU A 292 -11.43 -13.30 -17.37
N HIS A 293 -10.88 -13.14 -16.16
CA HIS A 293 -9.52 -13.54 -15.79
C HIS A 293 -9.51 -14.55 -14.62
N GLU A 294 -9.76 -15.82 -14.91
CA GLU A 294 -9.92 -16.89 -13.88
C GLU A 294 -8.71 -17.13 -12.97
N SER A 295 -7.50 -16.74 -13.40
CA SER A 295 -6.26 -16.92 -12.61
C SER A 295 -5.91 -15.72 -11.72
N LEU A 296 -6.81 -14.74 -11.60
CA LEU A 296 -6.56 -13.49 -10.90
C LEU A 296 -6.85 -13.59 -9.40
N GLN A 297 -5.94 -13.06 -8.58
CA GLN A 297 -6.22 -12.83 -7.17
C GLN A 297 -6.91 -11.47 -6.99
N VAL A 298 -7.99 -11.40 -6.22
CA VAL A 298 -8.76 -10.16 -6.03
C VAL A 298 -8.79 -9.83 -4.56
N LEU A 299 -8.31 -8.64 -4.20
CA LEU A 299 -8.42 -8.11 -2.85
C LEU A 299 -9.58 -7.13 -2.83
N ALA A 300 -10.69 -7.53 -2.23
CA ALA A 300 -11.85 -6.67 -2.08
C ALA A 300 -11.99 -6.24 -0.62
N GLY A 301 -12.01 -4.94 -0.38
CA GLY A 301 -12.63 -4.44 0.86
C GLY A 301 -14.14 -4.61 0.71
N LEU A 302 -14.77 -5.42 1.56
CA LEU A 302 -16.21 -5.66 1.54
C LEU A 302 -17.00 -4.42 1.97
#